data_AF-A0A8J6KEZ2-F1
#
_entry.id   AF-A0A8J6KEZ2-F1
#
_cell.length_a   1.000
_cell.length_b   1.000
_cell.length_c   1.000
_cell.angle_alpha   90.00
_cell.angle_beta   90.00
_cell.angle_gamma   90.00
#
_symmetry.space_group_name_H-M   'P 1'
#
loop_
_entity.id
_entity.type
_entity.pdbx_description
1 polymer ?
#
loop_
_entity_poly.entity_id
_entity_poly.type
_entity_poly.pdbx_seq_one_letter_code
_entity_poly.pdbx_strand_id
1 'polypeptide(L)'
;MELKHSASFNGAIIKEYRYTEEDYIVPGITWRRRRQYVEDKPFLSDFDTTLQSSVKYVAQLNVKRGVERRKPQDIKSIQEKFNPSQFNFNKMKHDEILFQMVRSPTEEGASGDSNPSHVSALPGSRHNRTLVVINVSPLEFGHVLFIPEPSLCLTQILTPDLALLGVESILLSGHPGFRVGFNSLGGFASVNHLHLHGYYLDEELLIESAPSKPLCPHINFHQLTHFPAPGFFFYTDGKDMTSVSRRICRVTDYFVTRNIAHNLFMTRGCDPAKSGCLESREGIRVVIWARQSCFGAKEESAFNVALCELAGHLPFKSEEDFNTLTEESVISIVKGHLFSDDDFNRLSLELVEHLTH
;
A
#
# COMPACT_ATOMS: atom_id res chain seq x y z
N MET A 1 -14.49 -12.59 10.55
CA MET A 1 -14.91 -12.75 9.16
C MET A 1 -15.38 -14.17 9.08
N GLU A 2 -16.60 -14.43 8.63
CA GLU A 2 -17.11 -15.79 8.57
C GLU A 2 -17.04 -16.32 7.13
N LEU A 3 -16.33 -17.43 6.95
CA LEU A 3 -16.32 -18.19 5.70
C LEU A 3 -17.71 -18.81 5.51
N LYS A 4 -18.41 -18.37 4.48
CA LYS A 4 -19.79 -18.79 4.21
C LYS A 4 -19.84 -20.06 3.39
N HIS A 5 -18.95 -20.16 2.40
CA HIS A 5 -18.86 -21.29 1.50
C HIS A 5 -17.42 -21.46 1.01
N SER A 6 -17.00 -22.71 0.87
CA SER A 6 -15.73 -23.10 0.27
C SER A 6 -16.00 -24.18 -0.77
N ALA A 7 -15.55 -23.96 -2.00
CA ALA A 7 -15.68 -24.91 -3.10
C ALA A 7 -14.36 -25.03 -3.87
N SER A 8 -14.16 -26.17 -4.55
CA SER A 8 -13.04 -26.36 -5.48
C SER A 8 -13.55 -26.23 -6.91
N PHE A 9 -12.92 -25.35 -7.70
CA PHE A 9 -13.24 -25.18 -9.11
C PHE A 9 -11.94 -25.07 -9.91
N ASN A 10 -11.74 -25.97 -10.89
CA ASN A 10 -10.53 -26.03 -11.73
C ASN A 10 -9.19 -25.99 -10.97
N GLY A 11 -9.11 -26.62 -9.81
CA GLY A 11 -7.88 -26.67 -9.00
C GLY A 11 -7.64 -25.43 -8.13
N ALA A 12 -8.52 -24.43 -8.16
CA ALA A 12 -8.50 -23.29 -7.26
C ALA A 12 -9.55 -23.45 -6.14
N ILE A 13 -9.25 -22.88 -4.97
CA ILE A 13 -10.18 -22.81 -3.84
C ILE A 13 -10.95 -21.50 -3.95
N ILE A 14 -12.27 -21.59 -4.09
CA ILE A 14 -13.20 -20.46 -4.02
C ILE A 14 -13.68 -20.32 -2.59
N LYS A 15 -13.52 -19.14 -2.01
CA LYS A 15 -14.06 -18.78 -0.69
C LYS A 15 -14.97 -17.57 -0.80
N GLU A 16 -16.19 -17.69 -0.28
CA GLU A 16 -17.11 -16.57 -0.07
C GLU A 16 -17.07 -16.15 1.40
N TYR A 17 -16.83 -14.86 1.65
CA TYR A 17 -16.76 -14.30 2.98
C TYR A 17 -17.92 -13.36 3.27
N ARG A 18 -18.40 -13.37 4.52
CA ARG A 18 -19.31 -12.35 5.04
C ARG A 18 -18.68 -11.74 6.28
N TYR A 19 -18.56 -10.41 6.30
CA TYR A 19 -18.11 -9.67 7.48
C TYR A 19 -19.24 -9.59 8.50
N THR A 20 -18.96 -9.91 9.76
CA THR A 20 -19.86 -9.69 10.89
C THR A 20 -19.56 -8.35 11.56
N GLU A 21 -20.39 -7.90 12.50
CA GLU A 21 -20.14 -6.61 13.18
C GLU A 21 -18.90 -6.62 14.07
N GLU A 22 -18.57 -7.79 14.63
CA GLU A 22 -17.43 -8.02 15.50
C GLU A 22 -16.10 -7.86 14.75
N ASP A 23 -16.09 -8.08 13.44
CA ASP A 23 -14.91 -7.91 12.59
C ASP A 23 -14.46 -6.46 12.51
N TYR A 24 -15.39 -5.53 12.68
CA TYR A 24 -15.14 -4.09 12.70
C TYR A 24 -14.73 -3.58 14.09
N ILE A 25 -14.35 -4.45 15.03
CA ILE A 25 -13.91 -4.06 16.37
C ILE A 25 -12.40 -4.29 16.48
N VAL A 26 -11.62 -3.21 16.38
CA VAL A 26 -10.22 -3.22 16.84
C VAL A 26 -10.26 -2.99 18.35
N PRO A 27 -9.64 -3.82 19.20
CA PRO A 27 -9.66 -3.61 20.65
C PRO A 27 -9.19 -2.20 21.03
N GLY A 28 -10.08 -1.42 21.65
CA GLY A 28 -9.83 -0.02 22.02
C GLY A 28 -10.23 1.05 20.99
N ILE A 29 -10.67 0.67 19.78
CA ILE A 29 -11.15 1.59 18.73
C ILE A 29 -12.54 1.15 18.26
N THR A 30 -13.58 1.87 18.66
CA THR A 30 -14.93 1.72 18.08
C THR A 30 -14.99 2.38 16.71
N TRP A 31 -15.16 1.59 15.65
CA TRP A 31 -15.60 2.11 14.35
C TRP A 31 -16.98 2.76 14.53
N ARG A 32 -17.05 4.10 14.49
CA ARG A 32 -18.35 4.78 14.44
C ARG A 32 -18.99 4.42 13.10
N ARG A 33 -20.04 3.61 13.18
CA ARG A 33 -20.91 3.23 12.05
C ARG A 33 -21.20 4.45 11.16
N ARG A 34 -20.77 4.41 9.90
CA ARG A 34 -21.38 5.18 8.80
C ARG A 34 -22.88 4.83 8.62
N ARG A 35 -23.33 3.71 9.22
CA ARG A 35 -24.72 3.25 9.25
C ARG A 35 -25.72 4.21 9.92
N GLN A 36 -25.29 5.22 10.69
CA GLN A 36 -26.24 6.19 11.25
C GLN A 36 -26.65 7.30 10.27
N TYR A 37 -25.99 7.45 9.12
CA TYR A 37 -26.17 8.62 8.25
C TYR A 37 -26.18 8.36 6.73
N VAL A 38 -26.27 7.10 6.28
CA VAL A 38 -26.43 6.78 4.85
C VAL A 38 -27.56 5.77 4.69
N GLU A 39 -28.54 6.12 3.87
CA GLU A 39 -29.63 5.26 3.35
C GLU A 39 -29.09 3.87 2.99
N ASP A 40 -29.61 2.82 3.64
CA ASP A 40 -29.66 1.36 3.35
C ASP A 40 -28.68 0.70 2.34
N LYS A 41 -27.53 1.30 2.05
CA LYS A 41 -26.54 0.78 1.11
C LYS A 41 -25.41 0.09 1.88
N PRO A 42 -25.06 -1.16 1.53
CA PRO A 42 -23.94 -1.85 2.16
C PRO A 42 -22.63 -1.08 1.97
N PHE A 43 -21.86 -0.98 3.06
CA PHE A 43 -20.66 -0.14 3.19
C PHE A 43 -19.44 -0.70 2.42
N LEU A 44 -19.42 -2.02 2.22
CA LEU A 44 -18.46 -2.72 1.37
C LEU A 44 -19.20 -3.24 0.14
N SER A 45 -18.56 -3.24 -1.02
CA SER A 45 -19.03 -4.10 -2.11
C SER A 45 -19.02 -5.54 -1.60
N ASP A 46 -20.05 -6.31 -1.90
CA ASP A 46 -19.97 -7.76 -1.73
C ASP A 46 -18.75 -8.23 -2.54
N PHE A 47 -17.82 -8.93 -1.88
CA PHE A 47 -16.70 -9.58 -2.57
C PHE A 47 -17.26 -10.88 -3.12
N ASP A 48 -17.42 -10.94 -4.44
CA ASP A 48 -18.20 -12.02 -5.04
C ASP A 48 -17.42 -13.33 -5.04
N THR A 49 -16.08 -13.31 -5.21
CA THR A 49 -15.24 -14.52 -5.30
C THR A 49 -13.76 -14.21 -5.09
N THR A 50 -13.03 -15.08 -4.37
CA THR A 50 -11.55 -15.07 -4.32
C THR A 50 -10.95 -16.35 -4.90
N LEU A 51 -9.89 -16.24 -5.73
CA LEU A 51 -9.12 -17.37 -6.28
C LEU A 51 -7.63 -17.25 -5.95
N GLN A 52 -7.00 -18.37 -5.59
CA GLN A 52 -5.55 -18.45 -5.38
C GLN A 52 -4.87 -19.29 -6.47
N SER A 53 -3.85 -18.73 -7.15
CA SER A 53 -3.13 -19.42 -8.24
C SER A 53 -1.88 -20.17 -7.77
N SER A 54 -1.21 -20.89 -8.69
CA SER A 54 0.06 -21.59 -8.43
C SER A 54 1.21 -20.66 -8.03
N VAL A 55 1.19 -19.39 -8.44
CA VAL A 55 2.12 -18.34 -7.97
C VAL A 55 1.54 -17.49 -6.83
N LYS A 56 0.49 -17.99 -6.15
CA LYS A 56 -0.24 -17.34 -5.04
C LYS A 56 -0.80 -15.94 -5.38
N TYR A 57 -1.23 -15.70 -6.62
CA TYR A 57 -2.08 -14.53 -6.89
C TYR A 57 -3.40 -14.68 -6.15
N VAL A 58 -3.93 -13.57 -5.62
CA VAL A 58 -5.26 -13.50 -5.00
C VAL A 58 -6.15 -12.64 -5.87
N ALA A 59 -6.95 -13.28 -6.72
CA ALA A 59 -7.92 -12.59 -7.56
C ALA A 59 -9.20 -12.32 -6.79
N GLN A 60 -9.74 -11.10 -6.88
CA GLN A 60 -11.00 -10.70 -6.27
C GLN A 60 -11.88 -9.98 -7.27
N LEU A 61 -13.14 -10.41 -7.40
CA LEU A 61 -14.11 -9.69 -8.21
C LEU A 61 -14.68 -8.50 -7.42
N ASN A 62 -14.52 -7.29 -7.97
CA ASN A 62 -14.99 -6.04 -7.37
C ASN A 62 -15.59 -5.10 -8.42
N VAL A 63 -16.76 -5.50 -8.96
CA VAL A 63 -17.46 -4.77 -10.04
C VAL A 63 -17.86 -3.36 -9.62
N LYS A 64 -18.42 -3.19 -8.41
CA LYS A 64 -18.83 -1.88 -7.89
C LYS A 64 -17.67 -0.90 -7.82
N ARG A 65 -16.49 -1.34 -7.40
CA ARG A 65 -15.29 -0.47 -7.41
C ARG A 65 -14.85 -0.12 -8.83
N GLY A 66 -15.01 -1.02 -9.79
CA GLY A 66 -14.77 -0.73 -11.21
C GLY A 66 -15.62 0.44 -11.73
N VAL A 67 -16.90 0.47 -11.33
CA VAL A 67 -17.91 1.43 -11.83
C VAL A 67 -17.95 2.73 -11.01
N GLU A 68 -17.90 2.65 -9.68
CA GLU A 68 -18.14 3.78 -8.77
C GLU A 68 -16.87 4.54 -8.37
N ARG A 69 -15.69 4.02 -8.71
CA ARG A 69 -14.42 4.70 -8.40
C ARG A 69 -14.38 6.06 -9.09
N ARG A 70 -14.00 7.08 -8.31
CA ARG A 70 -13.78 8.44 -8.82
C ARG A 70 -12.79 8.42 -10.00
N LYS A 71 -13.12 9.18 -11.05
CA LYS A 71 -12.19 9.46 -12.16
C LYS A 71 -10.87 10.03 -11.60
N PRO A 72 -9.72 9.45 -11.96
CA PRO A 72 -8.42 9.99 -11.55
C PRO A 72 -8.21 11.42 -12.05
N GLN A 73 -7.36 12.19 -11.35
CA GLN A 73 -6.90 13.48 -11.82
C GLN A 73 -6.05 13.33 -13.10
N ASP A 74 -6.11 14.34 -13.98
CA ASP A 74 -5.22 14.44 -15.14
C ASP A 74 -3.81 14.81 -14.64
N ILE A 75 -2.95 13.80 -14.51
CA ILE A 75 -1.60 13.92 -13.99
C ILE A 75 -0.62 13.92 -15.15
N LYS A 76 0.29 14.89 -15.18
CA LYS A 76 1.28 15.07 -16.25
C LYS A 76 2.72 14.80 -15.83
N SER A 77 2.98 14.81 -14.53
CA SER A 77 4.31 14.57 -13.97
C SER A 77 4.22 14.01 -12.56
N ILE A 78 5.27 13.30 -12.13
CA ILE A 78 5.39 12.86 -10.75
C ILE A 78 5.55 14.04 -9.78
N GLN A 79 6.14 15.15 -10.25
CA GLN A 79 6.39 16.36 -9.47
C GLN A 79 5.30 17.43 -9.68
N GLU A 80 4.10 17.01 -10.11
CA GLU A 80 2.99 17.94 -10.32
C GLU A 80 2.63 18.67 -9.01
N LYS A 81 2.45 19.98 -9.11
CA LYS A 81 2.16 20.83 -7.97
C LYS A 81 0.76 20.55 -7.42
N PHE A 82 0.60 20.71 -6.11
CA PHE A 82 -0.70 20.65 -5.46
C PHE A 82 -1.66 21.67 -6.08
N ASN A 83 -2.89 21.25 -6.39
CA ASN A 83 -3.92 22.11 -6.96
C ASN A 83 -5.15 22.17 -6.04
N PRO A 84 -5.40 23.29 -5.34
CA PRO A 84 -6.53 23.40 -4.43
C PRO A 84 -7.90 23.37 -5.15
N SER A 85 -7.95 23.61 -6.47
CA SER A 85 -9.21 23.57 -7.22
C SER A 85 -9.68 22.14 -7.50
N GLN A 86 -8.76 21.19 -7.70
CA GLN A 86 -9.06 19.76 -7.82
C GLN A 86 -9.49 19.15 -6.47
N PHE A 87 -10.03 17.93 -6.49
CA PHE A 87 -10.32 17.21 -5.24
C PHE A 87 -9.03 17.04 -4.43
N ASN A 88 -9.12 17.25 -3.12
CA ASN A 88 -8.05 16.98 -2.18
C ASN A 88 -8.67 16.70 -0.80
N PHE A 89 -7.92 16.10 0.12
CA PHE A 89 -8.47 15.69 1.42
C PHE A 89 -8.93 16.83 2.34
N ASN A 90 -8.65 18.11 2.06
CA ASN A 90 -9.30 19.22 2.78
C ASN A 90 -10.80 19.36 2.40
N LYS A 91 -11.25 18.66 1.36
CA LYS A 91 -12.65 18.64 0.88
C LYS A 91 -13.40 17.35 1.26
N MET A 92 -12.78 16.48 2.07
CA MET A 92 -13.43 15.24 2.52
C MET A 92 -14.51 15.55 3.57
N LYS A 93 -15.49 14.65 3.70
CA LYS A 93 -16.53 14.79 4.74
C LYS A 93 -15.92 14.48 6.10
N HIS A 94 -16.33 15.20 7.14
CA HIS A 94 -15.83 14.95 8.51
C HIS A 94 -16.13 13.53 8.99
N ASP A 95 -17.27 12.95 8.57
CA ASP A 95 -17.67 11.59 8.93
C ASP A 95 -16.81 10.49 8.27
N GLU A 96 -15.91 10.86 7.34
CA GLU A 96 -14.93 9.93 6.77
C GLU A 96 -13.72 9.74 7.71
N ILE A 97 -13.52 10.63 8.69
CA ILE A 97 -12.40 10.57 9.64
C ILE A 97 -12.73 9.58 10.75
N LEU A 98 -11.90 8.55 10.90
CA LEU A 98 -12.06 7.57 11.98
C LEU A 98 -11.44 8.09 13.28
N PHE A 99 -10.16 8.42 13.21
CA PHE A 99 -9.38 8.91 14.33
C PHE A 99 -8.09 9.57 13.82
N GLN A 100 -7.28 10.01 14.78
CA GLN A 100 -6.01 10.65 14.54
C GLN A 100 -4.91 9.87 15.25
N MET A 101 -3.81 9.64 14.55
CA MET A 101 -2.56 9.18 15.14
C MET A 101 -1.68 10.40 15.45
N VAL A 102 -1.14 10.45 16.66
CA VAL A 102 -0.22 11.48 17.13
C VAL A 102 1.02 10.80 17.66
N ARG A 103 2.18 11.28 17.24
CA ARG A 103 3.45 10.77 17.79
C ARG A 103 3.66 11.34 19.18
N SER A 104 3.86 10.48 20.17
CA SER A 104 4.25 10.91 21.51
C SER A 104 5.62 11.61 21.46
N PRO A 105 5.86 12.66 22.27
CA PRO A 105 7.20 13.20 22.45
C PRO A 105 8.15 12.10 22.90
N THR A 106 9.34 12.02 22.30
CA THR A 106 10.40 11.13 22.79
C THR A 106 10.83 11.58 24.19
N GLU A 107 10.94 10.65 25.14
CA GLU A 107 11.28 10.93 26.55
C GLU A 107 12.64 11.63 26.73
N GLU A 108 13.52 11.64 25.72
CA GLU A 108 14.85 12.25 25.77
C GLU A 108 14.87 13.80 25.82
N GLY A 109 13.71 14.47 25.85
CA GLY A 109 13.62 15.93 25.95
C GLY A 109 12.61 16.47 26.96
N ALA A 110 11.98 15.63 27.78
CA ALA A 110 10.92 16.05 28.69
C ALA A 110 11.47 16.65 30.00
N SER A 111 12.25 17.72 29.92
CA SER A 111 12.43 18.62 31.06
C SER A 111 11.27 19.60 31.12
N GLY A 112 10.27 19.24 31.91
CA GLY A 112 9.27 20.08 32.57
C GLY A 112 8.80 21.36 31.86
N ASP A 113 7.83 21.22 30.95
CA ASP A 113 6.73 22.18 30.91
C ASP A 113 5.48 21.53 30.31
N SER A 114 4.39 21.52 31.09
CA SER A 114 3.16 20.79 30.79
C SER A 114 2.19 21.70 30.03
N ASN A 115 2.43 21.89 28.74
CA ASN A 115 1.45 22.47 27.82
C ASN A 115 1.22 21.51 26.63
N PRO A 116 0.07 20.82 26.55
CA PRO A 116 -0.21 19.83 25.50
C PRO A 116 -0.53 20.46 24.12
N SER A 117 -0.38 21.78 23.97
CA SER A 117 -0.73 22.53 22.75
C SER A 117 0.40 22.64 21.72
N HIS A 118 1.63 22.22 22.03
CA HIS A 118 2.74 22.21 21.07
C HIS A 118 3.55 20.92 21.18
N VAL A 119 3.02 19.84 20.59
CA VAL A 119 3.77 18.59 20.39
C VAL A 119 4.82 18.86 19.31
N SER A 120 6.09 18.96 19.67
CA SER A 120 7.18 19.14 18.70
C SER A 120 7.31 17.88 17.84
N ALA A 121 7.32 18.06 16.53
CA ALA A 121 7.65 17.00 15.59
C ALA A 121 9.10 16.55 15.80
N LEU A 122 9.47 15.34 15.35
CA LEU A 122 10.88 14.92 15.33
C LEU A 122 11.73 16.00 14.65
N PRO A 123 13.03 16.19 14.99
CA PRO A 123 13.87 17.17 14.30
C PRO A 123 13.84 16.97 12.78
N GLY A 124 13.31 17.97 12.05
CA GLY A 124 13.12 17.91 10.59
C GLY A 124 11.79 17.32 10.10
N SER A 125 10.92 16.89 11.01
CA SER A 125 9.59 16.35 10.68
C SER A 125 8.62 17.46 10.32
N ARG A 126 7.85 17.22 9.26
CA ARG A 126 6.92 18.22 8.71
C ARG A 126 5.52 18.18 9.34
N HIS A 127 5.20 17.13 10.09
CA HIS A 127 3.91 16.93 10.76
C HIS A 127 4.06 16.00 11.96
N ASN A 128 3.25 16.20 13.01
CA ASN A 128 3.16 15.28 14.17
C ASN A 128 1.83 14.49 14.18
N ARG A 129 0.96 14.76 13.22
CA ARG A 129 -0.43 14.34 13.15
C ARG A 129 -0.71 13.66 11.82
N THR A 130 -1.31 12.48 11.90
CA THR A 130 -1.84 11.76 10.74
C THR A 130 -3.29 11.42 10.96
N LEU A 131 -4.15 11.79 10.02
CA LEU A 131 -5.55 11.38 10.02
C LEU A 131 -5.65 9.96 9.45
N VAL A 132 -6.47 9.13 10.10
CA VAL A 132 -6.90 7.84 9.59
C VAL A 132 -8.32 8.00 9.08
N VAL A 133 -8.49 7.87 7.78
CA VAL A 133 -9.73 8.20 7.07
C VAL A 133 -10.22 6.98 6.31
N ILE A 134 -11.53 6.76 6.28
CA ILE A 134 -12.15 5.70 5.47
C ILE A 134 -11.87 5.98 3.99
N ASN A 135 -11.37 4.98 3.26
CA ASN A 135 -11.42 5.06 1.82
C ASN A 135 -12.84 4.81 1.34
N VAL A 136 -13.51 5.85 0.85
CA VAL A 136 -14.90 5.78 0.36
C VAL A 136 -15.08 4.93 -0.91
N SER A 137 -13.99 4.52 -1.55
CA SER A 137 -13.97 3.48 -2.60
C SER A 137 -13.05 2.35 -2.13
N PRO A 138 -13.48 1.58 -1.12
CA PRO A 138 -12.64 0.58 -0.49
C PRO A 138 -12.23 -0.50 -1.50
N LEU A 139 -11.06 -1.07 -1.25
CA LEU A 139 -10.48 -2.14 -2.05
C LEU A 139 -10.84 -3.47 -1.39
N GLU A 140 -10.67 -3.49 -0.08
CA GLU A 140 -10.87 -4.61 0.82
C GLU A 140 -11.36 -4.04 2.16
N PHE A 141 -11.82 -4.91 3.05
CA PHE A 141 -12.13 -4.64 4.44
C PHE A 141 -11.05 -3.80 5.14
N GLY A 142 -11.53 -2.84 5.94
CA GLY A 142 -10.68 -1.92 6.68
C GLY A 142 -9.82 -1.01 5.80
N HIS A 143 -10.16 -0.81 4.51
CA HIS A 143 -9.40 0.09 3.65
C HIS A 143 -9.51 1.55 4.14
N VAL A 144 -8.41 2.01 4.74
CA VAL A 144 -8.20 3.37 5.25
C VAL A 144 -7.12 4.10 4.47
N LEU A 145 -7.09 5.42 4.64
CA LEU A 145 -6.06 6.32 4.15
C LEU A 145 -5.36 6.95 5.36
N PHE A 146 -4.04 6.95 5.33
CA PHE A 146 -3.21 7.72 6.26
C PHE A 146 -2.84 9.04 5.61
N ILE A 147 -3.33 10.15 6.15
CA ILE A 147 -3.15 11.48 5.56
C ILE A 147 -2.40 12.37 6.56
N PRO A 148 -1.12 12.67 6.33
CA PRO A 148 -0.35 13.55 7.21
C PRO A 148 -0.86 14.98 7.08
N GLU A 149 -1.37 15.52 8.18
CA GLU A 149 -1.86 16.90 8.33
C GLU A 149 -2.36 17.56 7.02
N PRO A 150 -3.62 17.32 6.60
CA PRO A 150 -4.12 17.72 5.27
C PRO A 150 -3.97 19.21 4.94
N SER A 151 -3.95 20.08 5.96
CA SER A 151 -3.75 21.53 5.80
C SER A 151 -2.38 21.90 5.22
N LEU A 152 -1.37 21.03 5.36
CA LEU A 152 -0.05 21.22 4.76
C LEU A 152 -0.05 21.10 3.23
N CYS A 153 -1.12 20.54 2.64
CA CYS A 153 -1.28 20.40 1.20
C CYS A 153 -0.07 19.73 0.51
N LEU A 154 0.53 18.74 1.19
CA LEU A 154 1.68 18.01 0.67
C LEU A 154 1.31 17.28 -0.61
N THR A 155 2.15 17.38 -1.66
CA THR A 155 1.97 16.62 -2.90
C THR A 155 2.19 15.13 -2.65
N GLN A 156 1.71 14.27 -3.56
CA GLN A 156 1.84 12.82 -3.47
C GLN A 156 3.30 12.35 -3.72
N ILE A 157 4.21 12.76 -2.83
CA ILE A 157 5.63 12.42 -2.75
C ILE A 157 5.90 11.92 -1.33
N LEU A 158 6.42 10.71 -1.20
CA LEU A 158 6.60 10.05 0.09
C LEU A 158 7.63 10.77 0.96
N THR A 159 7.27 11.06 2.21
CA THR A 159 8.17 11.67 3.19
C THR A 159 8.67 10.63 4.21
N PRO A 160 9.86 10.80 4.81
CA PRO A 160 10.38 9.85 5.81
C PRO A 160 9.44 9.62 6.99
N ASP A 161 8.77 10.66 7.47
CA ASP A 161 7.83 10.57 8.60
C ASP A 161 6.62 9.70 8.26
N LEU A 162 6.05 9.88 7.07
CA LEU A 162 4.91 9.08 6.63
C LEU A 162 5.33 7.65 6.29
N ALA A 163 6.51 7.46 5.70
CA ALA A 163 7.07 6.12 5.47
C ALA A 163 7.24 5.37 6.80
N LEU A 164 7.78 6.05 7.81
CA LEU A 164 7.94 5.52 9.16
C LEU A 164 6.60 5.17 9.80
N LEU A 165 5.62 6.07 9.73
CA LEU A 165 4.27 5.80 10.22
C LEU A 165 3.65 4.58 9.50
N GLY A 166 3.88 4.43 8.19
CA GLY A 166 3.42 3.26 7.45
C GLY A 166 4.02 1.95 7.96
N VAL A 167 5.34 1.93 8.19
CA VAL A 167 6.05 0.75 8.74
C VAL A 167 5.58 0.45 10.16
N GLU A 168 5.47 1.46 11.02
CA GLU A 168 4.98 1.31 12.40
C GLU A 168 3.52 0.81 12.43
N SER A 169 2.69 1.28 11.50
CA SER A 169 1.27 0.85 11.41
C SER A 169 1.12 -0.65 11.14
N ILE A 170 2.07 -1.27 10.44
CA ILE A 170 2.12 -2.73 10.27
C ILE A 170 2.26 -3.44 11.63
N LEU A 171 3.04 -2.88 12.56
CA LEU A 171 3.26 -3.45 13.89
C LEU A 171 2.16 -3.12 14.90
N LEU A 172 1.47 -1.99 14.71
CA LEU A 172 0.32 -1.63 15.54
C LEU A 172 -0.89 -2.55 15.31
N SER A 173 -0.96 -3.20 14.15
CA SER A 173 -1.97 -4.22 13.88
C SER A 173 -1.54 -5.57 14.46
N GLY A 174 -2.42 -6.19 15.26
CA GLY A 174 -2.23 -7.58 15.69
C GLY A 174 -2.47 -8.61 14.57
N HIS A 175 -2.96 -8.18 13.41
CA HIS A 175 -3.24 -9.06 12.28
C HIS A 175 -2.09 -8.99 11.25
N PRO A 176 -1.45 -10.13 10.89
CA PRO A 176 -0.29 -10.14 9.99
C PRO A 176 -0.65 -9.77 8.53
N GLY A 177 -1.92 -9.88 8.16
CA GLY A 177 -2.45 -9.46 6.85
C GLY A 177 -2.74 -7.97 6.71
N PHE A 178 -2.45 -7.14 7.71
CA PHE A 178 -2.54 -5.69 7.54
C PHE A 178 -1.40 -5.19 6.65
N ARG A 179 -1.75 -4.45 5.61
CA ARG A 179 -0.85 -3.98 4.56
C ARG A 179 -0.98 -2.49 4.42
N VAL A 180 0.14 -1.85 4.15
CA VAL A 180 0.20 -0.41 3.88
C VAL A 180 0.85 -0.20 2.53
N GLY A 181 0.40 0.78 1.76
CA GLY A 181 1.02 1.04 0.47
C GLY A 181 0.89 2.46 -0.03
N PHE A 182 1.69 2.76 -1.02
CA PHE A 182 1.79 4.06 -1.65
C PHE A 182 1.78 3.90 -3.18
N ASN A 183 1.05 4.79 -3.83
CA ASN A 183 1.11 4.98 -5.27
C ASN A 183 1.67 6.38 -5.52
N SER A 184 2.70 6.52 -6.36
CA SER A 184 3.13 7.84 -6.83
C SER A 184 2.15 8.38 -7.87
N LEU A 185 2.21 9.69 -8.14
CA LEU A 185 1.70 10.25 -9.39
C LEU A 185 2.32 9.50 -10.59
N GLY A 186 1.54 9.22 -11.63
CA GLY A 186 1.96 8.32 -12.73
C GLY A 186 2.03 6.83 -12.36
N GLY A 187 2.07 6.50 -11.06
CA GLY A 187 2.03 5.15 -10.46
C GLY A 187 0.62 4.73 -10.03
N PHE A 188 -0.42 5.20 -10.73
CA PHE A 188 -1.83 5.00 -10.41
C PHE A 188 -2.39 5.72 -9.18
N ALA A 189 -1.67 6.65 -8.55
CA ALA A 189 -2.28 7.59 -7.61
C ALA A 189 -3.46 8.32 -8.27
N SER A 190 -4.55 8.52 -7.52
CA SER A 190 -5.77 9.15 -8.06
C SER A 190 -5.96 10.58 -7.55
N VAL A 191 -5.23 10.98 -6.51
CA VAL A 191 -5.29 12.29 -5.86
C VAL A 191 -3.86 12.76 -5.62
N ASN A 192 -3.53 13.98 -6.06
CA ASN A 192 -2.30 14.67 -5.71
C ASN A 192 -2.45 15.37 -4.35
N HIS A 193 -2.48 14.58 -3.29
CA HIS A 193 -2.40 15.02 -1.90
C HIS A 193 -1.87 13.84 -1.10
N LEU A 194 -0.73 14.00 -0.44
CA LEU A 194 0.02 12.94 0.22
C LEU A 194 -0.86 12.01 1.06
N HIS A 195 -0.83 10.72 0.75
CA HIS A 195 -1.50 9.68 1.53
C HIS A 195 -0.85 8.31 1.33
N LEU A 196 -1.00 7.45 2.34
CA LEU A 196 -0.84 5.99 2.22
C LEU A 196 -2.21 5.32 2.25
N HIS A 197 -2.29 4.14 1.65
CA HIS A 197 -3.38 3.19 1.80
C HIS A 197 -3.05 2.23 2.95
N GLY A 198 -4.04 1.84 3.74
CA GLY A 198 -3.97 0.72 4.68
C GLY A 198 -5.16 -0.19 4.48
N TYR A 199 -4.99 -1.51 4.48
CA TYR A 199 -6.10 -2.47 4.37
C TYR A 199 -5.71 -3.83 4.93
N TYR A 200 -6.70 -4.65 5.27
CA TYR A 200 -6.49 -6.03 5.69
C TYR A 200 -6.68 -6.95 4.50
N LEU A 201 -5.94 -8.04 4.41
CA LEU A 201 -6.26 -9.16 3.53
C LEU A 201 -5.78 -10.44 4.22
N ASP A 202 -6.63 -11.45 4.33
CA ASP A 202 -6.28 -12.62 5.16
C ASP A 202 -5.40 -13.62 4.42
N GLU A 203 -5.52 -13.64 3.10
CA GLU A 203 -4.72 -14.52 2.25
C GLU A 203 -3.26 -14.06 2.23
N GLU A 204 -2.35 -15.02 2.30
CA GLU A 204 -0.90 -14.79 2.20
C GLU A 204 -0.51 -14.54 0.74
N LEU A 205 0.23 -13.46 0.49
CA LEU A 205 0.76 -13.15 -0.83
C LEU A 205 2.19 -13.69 -0.97
N LEU A 206 2.54 -14.20 -2.17
CA LEU A 206 3.89 -14.70 -2.45
C LEU A 206 4.98 -13.68 -2.11
N ILE A 207 4.70 -12.38 -2.26
CA ILE A 207 5.64 -11.29 -1.98
C ILE A 207 6.21 -11.31 -0.54
N GLU A 208 5.44 -11.86 0.41
CA GLU A 208 5.78 -11.94 1.83
C GLU A 208 6.92 -12.94 2.09
N SER A 209 7.04 -13.96 1.25
CA SER A 209 8.04 -15.03 1.37
C SER A 209 8.94 -15.17 0.14
N ALA A 210 8.72 -14.39 -0.92
CA ALA A 210 9.43 -14.51 -2.19
C ALA A 210 10.95 -14.46 -1.97
N PRO A 211 11.73 -15.29 -2.70
CA PRO A 211 13.17 -15.32 -2.57
C PRO A 211 13.78 -14.03 -3.09
N SER A 212 14.98 -13.70 -2.61
CA SER A 212 15.64 -12.45 -2.97
C SER A 212 17.15 -12.61 -3.08
N LYS A 213 17.77 -11.68 -3.79
CA LYS A 213 19.21 -11.47 -3.84
C LYS A 213 19.56 -10.21 -3.06
N PRO A 214 20.48 -10.23 -2.09
CA PRO A 214 20.93 -9.01 -1.43
C PRO A 214 21.70 -8.12 -2.43
N LEU A 215 21.37 -6.82 -2.44
CA LEU A 215 22.08 -5.80 -3.21
C LEU A 215 23.04 -5.01 -2.30
N CYS A 216 22.57 -4.64 -1.11
CA CYS A 216 23.39 -4.00 -0.08
C CYS A 216 23.12 -4.67 1.28
N PRO A 217 23.86 -5.73 1.65
CA PRO A 217 23.60 -6.52 2.86
C PRO A 217 23.62 -5.69 4.16
N HIS A 218 24.56 -4.75 4.27
CA HIS A 218 24.75 -3.90 5.45
C HIS A 218 23.53 -3.00 5.78
N ILE A 219 22.58 -2.86 4.85
CA ILE A 219 21.39 -2.02 5.00
C ILE A 219 20.11 -2.78 4.68
N ASN A 220 20.19 -4.12 4.60
CA ASN A 220 19.10 -5.01 4.23
C ASN A 220 18.32 -4.54 2.99
N PHE A 221 19.04 -4.12 1.95
CA PHE A 221 18.46 -3.79 0.65
C PHE A 221 18.62 -4.96 -0.32
N HIS A 222 17.51 -5.43 -0.89
CA HIS A 222 17.41 -6.65 -1.66
C HIS A 222 16.66 -6.41 -2.98
N GLN A 223 16.90 -7.30 -3.93
CA GLN A 223 16.14 -7.44 -5.16
C GLN A 223 15.30 -8.72 -5.08
N LEU A 224 14.02 -8.64 -5.41
CA LEU A 224 13.15 -9.81 -5.55
C LEU A 224 13.64 -10.71 -6.69
N THR A 225 13.51 -12.01 -6.49
CA THR A 225 13.80 -13.03 -7.51
C THR A 225 12.62 -14.00 -7.59
N HIS A 226 12.41 -14.63 -8.76
CA HIS A 226 11.34 -15.61 -8.95
C HIS A 226 9.95 -15.07 -8.58
N PHE A 227 9.73 -13.77 -8.79
CA PHE A 227 8.46 -13.09 -8.58
C PHE A 227 8.06 -12.39 -9.89
N PRO A 228 6.77 -12.44 -10.31
CA PRO A 228 6.37 -11.90 -11.61
C PRO A 228 6.70 -10.42 -11.85
N ALA A 229 6.64 -9.60 -10.80
CA ALA A 229 6.98 -8.18 -10.83
C ALA A 229 8.36 -7.92 -10.19
N PRO A 230 9.46 -7.80 -10.96
CA PRO A 230 10.76 -7.46 -10.40
C PRO A 230 10.69 -6.15 -9.61
N GLY A 231 11.27 -6.16 -8.42
CA GLY A 231 11.24 -5.03 -7.50
C GLY A 231 12.36 -5.10 -6.48
N PHE A 232 12.52 -4.00 -5.75
CA PHE A 232 13.49 -3.88 -4.67
C PHE A 232 12.77 -3.90 -3.33
N PHE A 233 13.45 -4.25 -2.25
CA PHE A 233 12.85 -4.08 -0.93
C PHE A 233 13.88 -3.89 0.17
N PHE A 234 13.42 -3.25 1.24
CA PHE A 234 14.09 -3.27 2.54
C PHE A 234 13.44 -4.28 3.46
N TYR A 235 14.25 -4.98 4.25
CA TYR A 235 13.78 -5.83 5.35
C TYR A 235 14.16 -5.21 6.70
N THR A 236 13.25 -5.28 7.67
CA THR A 236 13.50 -4.94 9.07
C THR A 236 12.81 -5.94 9.99
N ASP A 237 13.46 -6.30 11.10
CA ASP A 237 12.87 -7.06 12.20
C ASP A 237 12.06 -6.16 13.17
N GLY A 238 11.79 -4.91 12.78
CA GLY A 238 11.16 -3.88 13.61
C GLY A 238 12.18 -2.99 14.32
N LYS A 239 13.48 -3.26 14.23
CA LYS A 239 14.53 -2.38 14.74
C LYS A 239 14.91 -1.29 13.73
N ASP A 240 15.32 -0.14 14.26
CA ASP A 240 15.81 1.01 13.50
C ASP A 240 14.92 1.41 12.29
N MET A 241 13.61 1.38 12.50
CA MET A 241 12.62 1.72 11.46
C MET A 241 12.82 3.15 10.93
N THR A 242 13.36 4.06 11.73
CA THR A 242 13.68 5.43 11.32
C THR A 242 14.72 5.45 10.20
N SER A 243 15.83 4.69 10.33
CA SER A 243 16.84 4.62 9.27
C SER A 243 16.30 3.92 8.03
N VAL A 244 15.52 2.84 8.20
CA VAL A 244 14.85 2.15 7.08
C VAL A 244 13.94 3.11 6.31
N SER A 245 13.14 3.91 7.01
CA SER A 245 12.22 4.89 6.41
C SER A 245 12.95 6.00 5.66
N ARG A 246 14.09 6.48 6.17
CA ARG A 246 14.96 7.41 5.44
C ARG A 246 15.52 6.78 4.17
N ARG A 247 15.97 5.52 4.22
CA ARG A 247 16.50 4.80 3.04
C ARG A 247 15.42 4.55 1.99
N ILE A 248 14.20 4.19 2.41
CA ILE A 248 13.03 4.10 1.53
C ILE A 248 12.84 5.43 0.79
N CYS A 249 12.85 6.55 1.51
CA CYS A 249 12.71 7.86 0.89
C CYS A 249 13.87 8.22 -0.03
N ARG A 250 15.12 7.85 0.27
CA ARG A 250 16.23 8.03 -0.68
C ARG A 250 15.95 7.35 -2.02
N VAL A 251 15.44 6.13 -2.01
CA VAL A 251 15.05 5.42 -3.24
C VAL A 251 13.89 6.11 -3.95
N THR A 252 12.84 6.50 -3.24
CA THR A 252 11.69 7.16 -3.89
C THR A 252 12.05 8.57 -4.38
N ASP A 253 12.91 9.31 -3.70
CA ASP A 253 13.40 10.63 -4.11
C ASP A 253 14.28 10.51 -5.37
N TYR A 254 15.10 9.46 -5.45
CA TYR A 254 15.81 9.11 -6.67
C TYR A 254 14.85 8.91 -7.85
N PHE A 255 13.74 8.21 -7.63
CA PHE A 255 12.71 8.04 -8.67
C PHE A 255 12.00 9.36 -9.01
N VAL A 256 11.63 10.16 -8.02
CA VAL A 256 10.96 11.46 -8.21
C VAL A 256 11.83 12.41 -9.04
N THR A 257 13.12 12.53 -8.70
CA THR A 257 14.07 13.41 -9.40
C THR A 257 14.27 13.00 -10.86
N ARG A 258 14.17 11.71 -11.17
CA ARG A 258 14.22 11.17 -12.54
C ARG A 258 12.84 11.03 -13.22
N ASN A 259 11.77 11.49 -12.57
CA ASN A 259 10.40 11.37 -13.07
C ASN A 259 10.03 9.90 -13.42
N ILE A 260 10.46 8.97 -12.55
CA ILE A 260 10.10 7.54 -12.58
C ILE A 260 8.90 7.29 -11.68
N ALA A 261 7.81 6.77 -12.25
CA ALA A 261 6.64 6.37 -11.48
C ALA A 261 6.99 5.17 -10.61
N HIS A 262 6.39 5.09 -9.43
CA HIS A 262 6.68 4.03 -8.49
C HIS A 262 5.52 3.69 -7.56
N ASN A 263 5.57 2.47 -7.05
CA ASN A 263 4.67 1.97 -6.01
C ASN A 263 5.49 1.43 -4.86
N LEU A 264 4.90 1.47 -3.67
CA LEU A 264 5.48 0.88 -2.48
C LEU A 264 4.43 0.08 -1.71
N PHE A 265 4.86 -1.05 -1.15
CA PHE A 265 4.01 -1.99 -0.42
C PHE A 265 4.74 -2.49 0.81
N MET A 266 4.11 -2.33 1.96
CA MET A 266 4.61 -2.71 3.27
C MET A 266 3.74 -3.84 3.81
N THR A 267 4.38 -4.93 4.23
CA THR A 267 3.70 -6.10 4.75
C THR A 267 4.57 -6.82 5.76
N ARG A 268 3.96 -7.60 6.66
CA ARG A 268 4.69 -8.63 7.40
C ARG A 268 5.30 -9.61 6.40
N GLY A 269 6.51 -10.10 6.68
CA GLY A 269 7.21 -10.98 5.74
C GLY A 269 8.38 -11.74 6.36
N CYS A 270 8.83 -12.76 5.65
CA CYS A 270 9.93 -13.62 6.07
C CYS A 270 11.27 -12.90 5.92
N ASP A 271 12.19 -13.19 6.84
CA ASP A 271 13.60 -12.79 6.76
C ASP A 271 14.22 -13.36 5.46
N PRO A 272 14.76 -12.51 4.57
CA PRO A 272 15.38 -12.97 3.33
C PRO A 272 16.59 -13.88 3.54
N ALA A 273 17.25 -13.83 4.71
CA ALA A 273 18.38 -14.71 5.05
C ALA A 273 17.93 -16.11 5.50
N LYS A 274 16.68 -16.28 5.93
CA LYS A 274 16.12 -17.55 6.44
C LYS A 274 15.27 -18.29 5.40
N SER A 275 15.67 -18.20 4.13
CA SER A 275 14.95 -18.81 3.00
C SER A 275 14.66 -20.29 3.29
N GLY A 276 13.38 -20.65 3.47
CA GLY A 276 12.92 -22.01 3.81
C GLY A 276 12.14 -22.13 5.14
N CYS A 277 12.27 -21.17 6.07
CA CYS A 277 11.41 -21.10 7.26
C CYS A 277 10.14 -20.30 6.94
N LEU A 278 9.15 -20.97 6.34
CA LEU A 278 7.88 -20.37 5.89
C LEU A 278 6.94 -19.98 7.05
N GLU A 279 7.23 -20.37 8.29
CA GLU A 279 6.26 -20.29 9.38
C GLU A 279 6.24 -18.93 10.12
N SER A 280 7.33 -18.14 10.10
CA SER A 280 7.42 -16.90 10.88
C SER A 280 7.52 -15.63 10.00
N ARG A 281 6.40 -14.93 9.78
CA ARG A 281 6.34 -13.57 9.20
C ARG A 281 6.61 -12.50 10.27
N GLU A 282 7.79 -12.60 10.90
CA GLU A 282 8.16 -11.82 12.08
C GLU A 282 8.67 -10.40 11.77
N GLY A 283 9.20 -10.20 10.58
CA GLY A 283 9.69 -8.90 10.13
C GLY A 283 8.72 -8.17 9.20
N ILE A 284 9.21 -7.09 8.62
CA ILE A 284 8.50 -6.25 7.66
C ILE A 284 9.32 -6.21 6.37
N ARG A 285 8.65 -6.46 5.25
CA ARG A 285 9.18 -6.20 3.91
C ARG A 285 8.55 -4.92 3.39
N VAL A 286 9.39 -3.97 2.99
CA VAL A 286 8.95 -2.75 2.30
C VAL A 286 9.43 -2.81 0.86
N VAL A 287 8.52 -3.23 -0.02
CA VAL A 287 8.77 -3.48 -1.44
C VAL A 287 8.52 -2.21 -2.24
N ILE A 288 9.38 -1.95 -3.22
CA ILE A 288 9.40 -0.76 -4.05
C ILE A 288 9.54 -1.20 -5.51
N TRP A 289 8.60 -0.76 -6.35
CA TRP A 289 8.65 -0.99 -7.79
C TRP A 289 8.83 0.34 -8.51
N ALA A 290 9.87 0.42 -9.34
CA ALA A 290 9.95 1.40 -10.40
C ALA A 290 9.16 0.86 -11.61
N ARG A 291 8.42 1.74 -12.28
CA ARG A 291 7.50 1.33 -13.35
C ARG A 291 7.35 2.40 -14.42
N GLN A 292 6.81 2.00 -15.57
CA GLN A 292 6.44 2.92 -16.63
C GLN A 292 5.35 3.86 -16.14
N SER A 293 5.50 5.16 -16.41
CA SER A 293 4.52 6.16 -16.01
C SER A 293 3.23 6.01 -16.82
N CYS A 294 2.09 6.01 -16.13
CA CYS A 294 0.77 6.03 -16.75
C CYS A 294 0.16 7.41 -16.55
N PHE A 295 0.27 8.27 -17.56
CA PHE A 295 -0.34 9.60 -17.60
C PHE A 295 -1.53 9.59 -18.57
N GLY A 296 -2.57 10.39 -18.29
CA GLY A 296 -3.75 10.49 -19.15
C GLY A 296 -4.83 9.41 -18.95
N ALA A 297 -5.64 9.18 -20.00
CA ALA A 297 -6.76 8.22 -19.97
C ALA A 297 -6.21 6.79 -19.82
N LYS A 298 -6.54 6.15 -18.69
CA LYS A 298 -6.09 4.80 -18.36
C LYS A 298 -6.72 3.81 -19.32
N GLU A 299 -5.90 2.92 -19.89
CA GLU A 299 -6.37 1.81 -20.72
C GLU A 299 -7.40 0.95 -19.98
N GLU A 300 -8.35 0.41 -20.74
CA GLU A 300 -9.37 -0.53 -20.27
C GLU A 300 -8.73 -1.91 -20.03
N SER A 301 -7.91 -2.02 -18.97
CA SER A 301 -7.44 -3.30 -18.48
C SER A 301 -8.38 -3.85 -17.40
N ALA A 302 -8.44 -5.19 -17.31
CA ALA A 302 -9.18 -5.98 -16.33
C ALA A 302 -9.01 -5.48 -14.88
N PHE A 303 -7.81 -5.01 -14.55
CA PHE A 303 -7.48 -4.35 -13.28
C PHE A 303 -6.49 -3.20 -13.55
N ASN A 304 -6.27 -2.34 -12.56
CA ASN A 304 -5.29 -1.25 -12.68
C ASN A 304 -3.99 -1.72 -12.02
N VAL A 305 -2.87 -1.83 -12.73
CA VAL A 305 -1.60 -2.32 -12.14
C VAL A 305 -0.96 -1.28 -11.22
N ALA A 306 -1.55 -1.11 -10.03
CA ALA A 306 -1.09 -0.24 -8.96
C ALA A 306 -0.35 -1.08 -7.89
N LEU A 307 -0.31 -0.62 -6.64
CA LEU A 307 0.45 -1.31 -5.58
C LEU A 307 -0.05 -2.74 -5.27
N CYS A 308 -1.37 -2.99 -5.28
CA CYS A 308 -1.93 -4.27 -4.84
C CYS A 308 -1.65 -5.34 -5.88
N GLU A 309 -1.85 -4.98 -7.14
CA GLU A 309 -1.69 -5.87 -8.28
C GLU A 309 -0.22 -6.27 -8.46
N LEU A 310 0.70 -5.33 -8.24
CA LEU A 310 2.14 -5.61 -8.19
C LEU A 310 2.52 -6.55 -7.03
N ALA A 311 1.80 -6.49 -5.91
CA ALA A 311 2.01 -7.38 -4.76
C ALA A 311 1.35 -8.76 -4.92
N GLY A 312 0.50 -8.95 -5.94
CA GLY A 312 -0.21 -10.19 -6.22
C GLY A 312 -1.68 -10.22 -5.79
N HIS A 313 -2.25 -9.09 -5.38
CA HIS A 313 -3.67 -8.93 -5.07
C HIS A 313 -4.39 -8.23 -6.23
N LEU A 314 -5.28 -8.96 -6.91
CA LEU A 314 -5.84 -8.58 -8.21
C LEU A 314 -7.36 -8.27 -8.09
N PRO A 315 -7.76 -7.01 -7.86
CA PRO A 315 -9.16 -6.59 -7.88
C PRO A 315 -9.68 -6.44 -9.32
N PHE A 316 -10.27 -7.49 -9.85
CA PHE A 316 -10.94 -7.52 -11.16
C PHE A 316 -12.18 -6.63 -11.17
N LYS A 317 -12.40 -5.93 -12.28
CA LYS A 317 -13.51 -4.99 -12.45
C LYS A 317 -14.74 -5.61 -13.14
N SER A 318 -14.59 -6.78 -13.77
CA SER A 318 -15.64 -7.46 -14.53
C SER A 318 -15.63 -8.96 -14.27
N GLU A 319 -16.80 -9.59 -14.36
CA GLU A 319 -16.93 -11.05 -14.26
C GLU A 319 -16.26 -11.78 -15.42
N GLU A 320 -16.33 -11.22 -16.64
CA GLU A 320 -15.73 -11.80 -17.83
C GLU A 320 -14.22 -11.95 -17.67
N ASP A 321 -13.54 -10.87 -17.30
CA ASP A 321 -12.10 -10.86 -17.07
C ASP A 321 -11.72 -11.81 -15.93
N PHE A 322 -12.49 -11.79 -14.83
CA PHE A 322 -12.25 -12.64 -13.66
C PHE A 322 -12.35 -14.14 -14.01
N ASN A 323 -13.30 -14.53 -14.85
CA ASN A 323 -13.53 -15.92 -15.22
C ASN A 323 -12.62 -16.43 -16.34
N THR A 324 -12.05 -15.54 -17.16
CA THR A 324 -11.32 -15.93 -18.38
C THR A 324 -9.82 -15.68 -18.33
N LEU A 325 -9.34 -14.72 -17.53
CA LEU A 325 -7.90 -14.41 -17.49
C LEU A 325 -7.09 -15.52 -16.84
N THR A 326 -6.04 -15.91 -17.56
CA THR A 326 -5.07 -16.91 -17.08
C THR A 326 -3.95 -16.24 -16.29
N GLU A 327 -3.21 -17.04 -15.51
CA GLU A 327 -2.01 -16.58 -14.80
C GLU A 327 -0.98 -15.95 -15.76
N GLU A 328 -0.76 -16.55 -16.93
CA GLU A 328 0.14 -16.02 -17.96
C GLU A 328 -0.32 -14.65 -18.46
N SER A 329 -1.62 -14.50 -18.69
CA SER A 329 -2.21 -13.21 -19.11
C SER A 329 -2.05 -12.14 -18.04
N VAL A 330 -2.27 -12.47 -16.76
CA VAL A 330 -2.03 -11.56 -15.62
C VAL A 330 -0.57 -11.12 -15.57
N ILE A 331 0.36 -12.07 -15.68
CA ILE A 331 1.81 -11.77 -15.69
C ILE A 331 2.15 -10.83 -16.86
N SER A 332 1.59 -11.07 -18.04
CA SER A 332 1.78 -10.21 -19.22
C SER A 332 1.28 -8.78 -18.98
N ILE A 333 0.07 -8.62 -18.44
CA ILE A 333 -0.50 -7.32 -18.08
C ILE A 333 0.39 -6.58 -17.08
N VAL A 334 0.85 -7.28 -16.03
CA VAL A 334 1.75 -6.70 -15.01
C VAL A 334 3.07 -6.26 -15.63
N LYS A 335 3.70 -7.12 -16.43
CA LYS A 335 4.97 -6.81 -17.12
C LYS A 335 4.87 -5.63 -18.08
N GLY A 336 3.72 -5.45 -18.73
CA GLY A 336 3.47 -4.30 -19.61
C GLY A 336 3.61 -2.93 -18.93
N HIS A 337 3.53 -2.90 -17.59
CA HIS A 337 3.69 -1.67 -16.80
C HIS A 337 5.09 -1.53 -16.19
N LEU A 338 5.95 -2.53 -16.31
CA LEU A 338 7.28 -2.54 -15.69
C LEU A 338 8.37 -2.17 -16.70
N PHE A 339 9.56 -1.92 -16.20
CA PHE A 339 10.73 -1.72 -17.05
C PHE A 339 11.17 -3.02 -17.71
N SER A 340 11.88 -2.88 -18.83
CA SER A 340 12.61 -3.99 -19.44
C SER A 340 13.64 -4.55 -18.45
N ASP A 341 14.05 -5.80 -18.62
CA ASP A 341 15.06 -6.42 -17.75
C ASP A 341 16.37 -5.61 -17.77
N ASP A 342 16.78 -5.09 -18.93
CA ASP A 342 17.99 -4.27 -19.08
C ASP A 342 17.89 -2.94 -18.32
N ASP A 343 16.76 -2.24 -18.44
CA ASP A 343 16.53 -0.98 -17.73
C ASP A 343 16.42 -1.21 -16.21
N PHE A 344 15.78 -2.29 -15.79
CA PHE A 344 15.69 -2.67 -14.38
C PHE A 344 17.07 -3.02 -13.80
N ASN A 345 17.90 -3.76 -14.55
CA ASN A 345 19.26 -4.08 -14.15
C ASN A 345 20.14 -2.82 -14.04
N ARG A 346 20.03 -1.89 -15.00
CA ARG A 346 20.72 -0.60 -14.92
C ARG A 346 20.29 0.18 -13.68
N LEU A 347 18.98 0.27 -13.44
CA LEU A 347 18.44 0.94 -12.25
C LEU A 347 18.92 0.29 -10.94
N SER A 348 19.02 -1.04 -10.90
CA SER A 348 19.53 -1.78 -9.75
C SER A 348 20.96 -1.35 -9.40
N LEU A 349 21.84 -1.24 -10.40
CA LEU A 349 23.22 -0.75 -10.22
C LEU A 349 23.26 0.71 -9.74
N GLU A 350 22.46 1.58 -10.36
CA GLU A 350 22.38 2.99 -9.98
C GLU A 350 21.88 3.19 -8.54
N LEU A 351 20.91 2.39 -8.09
CA LEU A 351 20.39 2.45 -6.72
C LEU A 351 21.41 1.95 -5.69
N VAL A 352 22.20 0.93 -6.03
CA VAL A 352 23.28 0.47 -5.15
C VAL A 352 24.28 1.61 -4.93
N GLU A 353 24.76 2.24 -6.01
CA GLU A 353 25.66 3.38 -5.93
C GLU A 353 25.04 4.53 -5.13
N HIS A 354 23.78 4.87 -5.42
CA HIS A 354 23.06 5.94 -4.74
C HIS A 354 22.86 5.70 -3.24
N LEU A 355 22.81 4.44 -2.77
CA LEU A 355 22.58 4.11 -1.36
C LEU A 355 23.88 3.92 -0.58
N THR A 356 25.00 3.63 -1.24
CA THR A 356 26.32 3.44 -0.63
C THR A 356 27.15 4.72 -0.51
N HIS A 357 26.85 5.72 -1.33
CA HIS A 357 27.42 7.07 -1.28
C HIS A 357 26.41 8.06 -0.70
#